data_AF-A0A564ZMJ0-F1
#
_entry.id   AF-A0A564ZMJ0-F1
#
_cell.length_a   1.000
_cell.length_b   1.000
_cell.length_c   1.000
_cell.angle_alpha   90.00
_cell.angle_beta   90.00
_cell.angle_gamma   90.00
#
_symmetry.space_group_name_H-M   'P 1'
#
loop_
_entity.id
_entity.type
_entity.pdbx_description
1 polymer ?
#
loop_
_entity_poly.entity_id
_entity_poly.type
_entity_poly.pdbx_seq_one_letter_code
_entity_poly.pdbx_strand_id
1 'polypeptide(L)'
;MSSSSKAIEALASQEYKYGFVTEIEEEGVPHGLNEEIICLISAKKDEPDWMLQWRLKAYRHWAKLEKSEAEPKWANVTYPPIDYQAIRYYAAPKRQTEGPKSLDEVDPKLLETFEKLGIPLTEQKHLAGVAVDAVFDSVSVATTFKEKLAELGIIFCAFSEAVRNHPDLIKKYLGSVVPYTDNFFASLNSAVFSDGSFCYIPKGVRCPMELSTYFRINAADTGQFERTLIIADEGAYVSYLEGCTAPMRDENQLHAAVVELIAHDDAQIKYSTVQNWYPGDKEGKGGIYNFVTKRGKCLGKRAKISWTQVETGSAITWKYPSCILQGDDSIGEFYSVALTNHYQQADTGTKMIHLGKHTRSTIISKGISAGHGQNSYRGLVKIMKGATGARNYSQCDSLLLGDKCGAHTFPYLEVNNSSSQLEHEASTSKIGEDQLFYCKQRGISAEDAVNLIVNGFCKTVFRELPMEFAVEAQKLLGVSLEGSVG
;
A
#
# COMPACT_ATOMS: atom_id res chain seq x y z
N MET A 1 41.23 12.96 15.41
CA MET A 1 39.97 12.36 14.90
C MET A 1 39.00 12.29 16.08
N SER A 2 37.99 13.15 16.11
CA SER A 2 37.12 13.33 17.27
C SER A 2 36.13 12.17 17.44
N SER A 3 35.76 11.87 18.68
CA SER A 3 34.75 10.87 19.05
C SER A 3 33.38 11.08 18.36
N SER A 4 33.09 12.27 17.83
CA SER A 4 31.89 12.56 17.05
C SER A 4 31.88 11.89 15.67
N SER A 5 33.02 11.71 15.01
CA SER A 5 33.07 11.05 13.68
C SER A 5 32.78 9.55 13.79
N LYS A 6 33.15 8.91 14.90
CA LYS A 6 32.82 7.50 15.18
C LYS A 6 31.35 7.29 15.54
N ALA A 7 30.71 8.26 16.21
CA ALA A 7 29.28 8.20 16.50
C ALA A 7 28.43 8.40 15.23
N ILE A 8 28.87 9.28 14.32
CA ILE A 8 28.23 9.55 13.03
C ILE A 8 28.43 8.36 12.06
N GLU A 9 29.61 7.75 12.02
CA GLU A 9 29.81 6.48 11.28
C GLU A 9 28.95 5.35 11.85
N ALA A 10 28.77 5.26 13.18
CA ALA A 10 27.92 4.26 13.83
C ALA A 10 26.40 4.47 13.60
N LEU A 11 25.98 5.72 13.31
CA LEU A 11 24.60 6.07 12.96
C LEU A 11 24.35 5.92 11.44
N ALA A 12 25.29 6.33 10.58
CA ALA A 12 25.23 6.09 9.12
C ALA A 12 25.45 4.61 8.70
N SER A 13 25.85 3.78 9.68
CA SER A 13 25.86 2.32 9.59
C SER A 13 24.74 1.68 10.42
N GLN A 14 23.73 2.45 10.88
CA GLN A 14 22.52 1.83 11.41
C GLN A 14 21.84 1.04 10.29
N GLU A 15 22.00 -0.27 10.38
CA GLU A 15 21.25 -1.26 9.64
C GLU A 15 19.76 -1.00 9.82
N TYR A 16 18.96 -1.30 8.78
CA TYR A 16 17.52 -1.09 8.80
C TYR A 16 16.92 -1.69 10.10
N LYS A 17 16.43 -0.81 10.97
CA LYS A 17 16.08 -1.11 12.37
C LYS A 17 15.04 -2.23 12.52
N TYR A 18 14.17 -2.38 11.53
CA TYR A 18 13.10 -3.38 11.53
C TYR A 18 13.49 -4.70 10.86
N GLY A 19 14.78 -4.91 10.60
CA GLY A 19 15.30 -6.02 9.82
C GLY A 19 15.26 -7.39 10.49
N PHE A 20 14.78 -7.47 11.73
CA PHE A 20 14.83 -8.67 12.55
C PHE A 20 13.83 -9.74 12.11
N VAL A 21 14.26 -11.00 12.15
CA VAL A 21 13.42 -12.19 11.90
C VAL A 21 12.95 -12.75 13.24
N THR A 22 11.67 -13.13 13.33
CA THR A 22 11.11 -13.81 14.50
C THR A 22 11.09 -15.31 14.24
N GLU A 23 11.79 -16.10 15.06
CA GLU A 23 11.79 -17.58 14.95
C GLU A 23 10.49 -18.18 15.51
N ILE A 24 9.58 -18.54 14.59
CA ILE A 24 8.30 -19.22 14.85
C ILE A 24 8.25 -20.47 13.96
N GLU A 25 7.71 -21.59 14.47
CA GLU A 25 7.49 -22.76 13.61
C GLU A 25 6.40 -22.47 12.58
N GLU A 26 6.68 -22.69 11.29
CA GLU A 26 5.76 -22.41 10.19
C GLU A 26 5.28 -23.69 9.51
N GLU A 27 4.04 -23.66 9.02
CA GLU A 27 3.50 -24.63 8.07
C GLU A 27 3.13 -23.92 6.78
N GLY A 28 3.51 -24.47 5.64
CA GLY A 28 3.22 -23.87 4.34
C GLY A 28 3.15 -24.89 3.22
N VAL A 29 2.84 -24.42 2.02
CA VAL A 29 2.78 -25.27 0.81
C VAL A 29 4.19 -25.43 0.20
N PRO A 30 4.41 -26.45 -0.66
CA PRO A 30 5.64 -26.56 -1.45
C PRO A 30 5.88 -25.33 -2.34
N HIS A 31 7.12 -25.14 -2.78
CA HIS A 31 7.46 -24.15 -3.81
C HIS A 31 6.77 -24.48 -5.13
N GLY A 32 6.48 -23.45 -5.91
CA GLY A 32 5.87 -23.59 -7.22
C GLY A 32 4.41 -23.20 -7.27
N LEU A 33 3.92 -23.02 -8.49
CA LEU A 33 2.54 -22.64 -8.75
C LEU A 33 1.89 -23.54 -9.80
N ASN A 34 0.99 -24.40 -9.33
CA ASN A 34 0.17 -25.28 -10.15
C ASN A 34 -1.25 -25.43 -9.57
N GLU A 35 -2.15 -26.12 -10.29
CA GLU A 35 -3.54 -26.33 -9.81
C GLU A 35 -3.60 -27.08 -8.47
N GLU A 36 -2.65 -27.98 -8.19
CA GLU A 36 -2.58 -28.72 -6.92
C GLU A 36 -2.27 -27.78 -5.75
N ILE A 37 -1.34 -26.84 -5.92
CA ILE A 37 -1.02 -25.81 -4.92
C ILE A 37 -2.23 -24.92 -4.66
N ILE A 38 -2.98 -24.52 -5.70
CA ILE A 38 -4.22 -23.74 -5.53
C ILE A 38 -5.25 -24.51 -4.71
N CYS A 39 -5.45 -25.80 -5.01
CA CYS A 39 -6.34 -26.68 -4.25
C CYS A 39 -5.87 -26.82 -2.80
N LEU A 40 -4.57 -26.97 -2.54
CA LEU A 40 -4.00 -27.05 -1.20
C LEU A 40 -4.21 -25.76 -0.39
N ILE A 41 -3.99 -24.59 -0.99
CA ILE A 41 -4.24 -23.29 -0.35
C ILE A 41 -5.73 -23.17 0.02
N SER A 42 -6.62 -23.47 -0.92
CA SER A 42 -8.06 -23.38 -0.71
C SER A 42 -8.55 -24.35 0.38
N ALA A 43 -8.04 -25.59 0.39
CA ALA A 43 -8.35 -26.59 1.40
C ALA A 43 -7.83 -26.21 2.79
N LYS A 44 -6.60 -25.69 2.91
CA LYS A 44 -6.03 -25.22 4.18
C LYS A 44 -6.83 -24.07 4.79
N LYS A 45 -7.51 -23.29 3.96
CA LYS A 45 -8.33 -22.15 4.37
C LYS A 45 -9.81 -22.47 4.59
N ASP A 46 -10.21 -23.73 4.38
CA ASP A 46 -11.61 -24.16 4.47
C ASP A 46 -12.52 -23.28 3.59
N GLU A 47 -12.09 -23.03 2.35
CA GLU A 47 -12.81 -22.20 1.40
C GLU A 47 -13.95 -22.98 0.71
N PRO A 48 -15.10 -22.33 0.47
CA PRO A 48 -16.21 -22.94 -0.27
C PRO A 48 -15.87 -23.15 -1.76
N ASP A 49 -16.49 -24.15 -2.39
CA ASP A 49 -16.20 -24.57 -3.78
C ASP A 49 -16.17 -23.43 -4.80
N TRP A 50 -17.08 -22.45 -4.68
CA TRP A 50 -17.13 -21.33 -5.61
C TRP A 50 -15.86 -20.47 -5.58
N MET A 51 -15.21 -20.37 -4.42
CA MET A 51 -13.97 -19.63 -4.24
C MET A 51 -12.79 -20.39 -4.86
N LEU A 52 -12.72 -21.70 -4.65
CA LEU A 52 -11.77 -22.57 -5.34
C LEU A 52 -11.89 -22.45 -6.87
N GLN A 53 -13.12 -22.51 -7.39
CA GLN A 53 -13.36 -22.37 -8.84
C GLN A 53 -12.93 -20.98 -9.36
N TRP A 54 -13.10 -19.93 -8.57
CA TRP A 54 -12.63 -18.60 -8.93
C TRP A 54 -11.09 -18.52 -8.97
N ARG A 55 -10.40 -19.10 -7.98
CA ARG A 55 -8.93 -19.19 -7.95
C ARG A 55 -8.37 -19.99 -9.13
N LEU A 56 -8.97 -21.15 -9.44
CA LEU A 56 -8.55 -21.98 -10.58
C LEU A 56 -8.72 -21.25 -11.92
N LYS A 57 -9.80 -20.46 -12.08
CA LYS A 57 -9.97 -19.61 -13.27
C LYS A 57 -8.88 -18.54 -13.35
N ALA A 58 -8.56 -17.88 -12.24
CA ALA A 58 -7.49 -16.90 -12.16
C ALA A 58 -6.13 -17.52 -12.52
N TYR A 59 -5.79 -18.67 -11.93
CA TYR A 59 -4.55 -19.41 -12.22
C TYR A 59 -4.46 -19.79 -13.70
N ARG A 60 -5.50 -20.39 -14.27
CA ARG A 60 -5.51 -20.79 -15.70
C ARG A 60 -5.35 -19.60 -16.64
N HIS A 61 -5.89 -18.44 -16.27
CA HIS A 61 -5.69 -17.21 -17.02
C HIS A 61 -4.24 -16.72 -16.90
N TRP A 62 -3.72 -16.64 -15.68
CA TRP A 62 -2.35 -16.23 -15.39
C TRP A 62 -1.32 -17.14 -16.08
N ALA A 63 -1.46 -18.46 -16.00
CA ALA A 63 -0.56 -19.42 -16.63
C ALA A 63 -0.51 -19.27 -18.17
N LYS A 64 -1.61 -18.83 -18.79
CA LYS A 64 -1.60 -18.48 -20.22
C LYS A 64 -0.79 -17.21 -20.48
N LEU A 65 -0.94 -16.19 -19.62
CA LEU A 65 -0.18 -14.95 -19.72
C LEU A 65 1.32 -15.20 -19.54
N GLU A 66 1.70 -15.95 -18.50
CA GLU A 66 3.08 -16.36 -18.21
C GLU A 66 3.69 -17.11 -19.39
N LYS A 67 3.00 -18.15 -19.90
CA LYS A 67 3.46 -18.92 -21.06
C LYS A 67 3.61 -18.09 -22.34
N SER A 68 2.81 -17.03 -22.48
CA SER A 68 2.91 -16.09 -23.61
C SER A 68 3.89 -14.94 -23.38
N GLU A 69 4.65 -14.97 -22.27
CA GLU A 69 5.59 -13.92 -21.86
C GLU A 69 4.94 -12.52 -21.78
N ALA A 70 3.66 -12.48 -21.37
CA ALA A 70 2.86 -11.26 -21.31
C ALA A 70 3.09 -10.43 -20.04
N GLU A 71 4.15 -10.72 -19.26
CA GLU A 71 4.54 -9.87 -18.14
C GLU A 71 4.88 -8.46 -18.66
N PRO A 72 4.27 -7.40 -18.09
CA PRO A 72 4.42 -6.06 -18.64
C PRO A 72 5.83 -5.49 -18.43
N LYS A 73 6.43 -4.95 -19.50
CA LYS A 73 7.80 -4.37 -19.51
C LYS A 73 7.86 -2.88 -19.85
N TRP A 74 6.71 -2.19 -19.80
CA TRP A 74 6.58 -0.80 -20.25
C TRP A 74 6.89 0.24 -19.16
N ALA A 75 6.90 -0.16 -17.90
CA ALA A 75 7.18 0.76 -16.78
C ALA A 75 8.64 1.18 -16.77
N ASN A 76 8.92 2.34 -16.20
CA ASN A 76 10.27 2.86 -16.06
C ASN A 76 10.98 2.23 -14.84
N VAL A 77 11.05 0.90 -14.82
CA VAL A 77 11.71 0.10 -13.79
C VAL A 77 12.43 -1.07 -14.46
N THR A 78 13.53 -1.51 -13.87
CA THR A 78 14.31 -2.65 -14.36
C THR A 78 14.57 -3.62 -13.22
N TYR A 79 14.23 -4.90 -13.43
CA TYR A 79 14.50 -6.01 -12.53
C TYR A 79 14.85 -7.28 -13.31
N PRO A 80 15.62 -8.21 -12.72
CA PRO A 80 15.81 -9.54 -13.27
C PRO A 80 14.46 -10.29 -13.38
N PRO A 81 14.33 -11.25 -14.32
CA PRO A 81 13.14 -12.09 -14.39
C PRO A 81 12.85 -12.78 -13.07
N ILE A 82 11.57 -12.80 -12.67
CA ILE A 82 11.12 -13.44 -11.45
C ILE A 82 10.89 -14.93 -11.74
N ASP A 83 11.51 -15.81 -10.96
CA ASP A 83 11.19 -17.24 -10.99
C ASP A 83 9.95 -17.52 -10.13
N TYR A 84 8.78 -17.49 -10.76
CA TYR A 84 7.51 -17.77 -10.09
C TYR A 84 7.43 -19.19 -9.51
N GLN A 85 8.23 -20.14 -10.01
CA GLN A 85 8.22 -21.51 -9.49
C GLN A 85 9.11 -21.67 -8.25
N ALA A 86 10.03 -20.73 -8.00
CA ALA A 86 10.83 -20.67 -6.77
C ALA A 86 10.06 -20.07 -5.58
N ILE A 87 8.92 -19.42 -5.81
CA ILE A 87 8.15 -18.75 -4.76
C ILE A 87 7.33 -19.75 -3.94
N ARG A 88 7.30 -19.55 -2.62
CA ARG A 88 6.33 -20.17 -1.73
C ARG A 88 5.11 -19.26 -1.57
N TYR A 89 3.94 -19.75 -1.97
CA TYR A 89 2.71 -18.94 -2.06
C TYR A 89 1.84 -18.93 -0.79
N TYR A 90 2.14 -19.81 0.16
CA TYR A 90 1.44 -19.87 1.44
C TYR A 90 2.38 -20.36 2.54
N ALA A 91 2.47 -19.58 3.61
CA ALA A 91 3.12 -19.95 4.87
C ALA A 91 2.34 -19.31 6.02
N ALA A 92 2.08 -20.08 7.06
CA ALA A 92 1.40 -19.62 8.26
C ALA A 92 2.15 -20.14 9.50
N PRO A 93 2.15 -19.39 10.62
CA PRO A 93 2.59 -19.93 11.90
C PRO A 93 1.83 -21.21 12.25
N LYS A 94 2.51 -22.24 12.78
CA LYS A 94 1.85 -23.46 13.27
C LYS A 94 0.93 -23.08 14.43
N ARG A 95 -0.38 -23.25 14.21
CA ARG A 95 -1.39 -23.05 15.26
C ARG A 95 -1.30 -24.17 16.30
N GLN A 96 -1.22 -23.81 17.58
CA GLN A 96 -1.74 -24.68 18.64
C GLN A 96 -3.27 -24.58 18.59
N THR A 97 -3.90 -25.38 17.71
CA THR A 97 -5.34 -25.72 17.66
C THR A 97 -6.34 -24.60 18.04
N GLU A 98 -6.91 -23.96 17.03
CA GLU A 98 -7.78 -22.77 17.05
C GLU A 98 -7.00 -21.44 17.16
N GLY A 99 -7.31 -20.47 16.30
CA GLY A 99 -6.67 -19.14 16.36
C GLY A 99 -7.01 -18.43 17.68
N PRO A 100 -6.15 -17.52 18.15
CA PRO A 100 -6.36 -16.84 19.43
C PRO A 100 -7.69 -16.07 19.42
N LYS A 101 -8.59 -16.44 20.33
CA LYS A 101 -9.90 -15.79 20.53
C LYS A 101 -9.76 -14.45 21.26
N SER A 102 -8.61 -14.22 21.89
CA SER A 102 -8.23 -12.98 22.53
C SER A 102 -6.75 -12.71 22.36
N LEU A 103 -6.34 -11.45 22.57
CA LEU A 103 -4.93 -11.04 22.58
C LEU A 103 -4.08 -11.80 23.62
N ASP A 104 -4.68 -12.45 24.61
CA ASP A 104 -3.99 -13.22 25.66
C ASP A 104 -3.63 -14.64 25.20
N GLU A 105 -4.21 -15.11 24.09
CA GLU A 105 -3.92 -16.41 23.46
C GLU A 105 -2.87 -16.29 22.34
N VAL A 106 -2.42 -15.08 22.02
CA VAL A 106 -1.38 -14.82 21.01
C VAL A 106 -0.01 -15.21 21.54
N ASP A 107 0.84 -15.83 20.70
CA ASP A 107 2.21 -16.19 21.08
C ASP A 107 2.95 -14.96 21.65
N PRO A 108 3.53 -15.03 22.86
CA PRO A 108 4.28 -13.93 23.46
C PRO A 108 5.37 -13.34 22.54
N LYS A 109 5.98 -14.17 21.69
CA LYS A 109 6.97 -13.70 20.70
C LYS A 109 6.36 -12.79 19.64
N LEU A 110 5.11 -13.04 19.21
CA LEU A 110 4.39 -12.17 18.29
C LEU A 110 4.06 -10.83 18.96
N LEU A 111 3.62 -10.85 20.22
CA LEU A 111 3.37 -9.63 21.00
C LEU A 111 4.65 -8.78 21.16
N GLU A 112 5.77 -9.41 21.54
CA GLU A 112 7.08 -8.75 21.66
C GLU A 112 7.55 -8.18 20.30
N THR A 113 7.23 -8.88 19.21
CA THR A 113 7.55 -8.47 17.84
C THR A 113 6.80 -7.19 17.46
N PHE A 114 5.50 -7.08 17.78
CA PHE A 114 4.71 -5.87 17.56
C PHE A 114 5.13 -4.72 18.48
N GLU A 115 5.49 -5.00 19.74
CA GLU A 115 6.08 -4.00 20.64
C GLU A 115 7.40 -3.43 20.09
N LYS A 116 8.28 -4.29 19.54
CA LYS A 116 9.54 -3.86 18.89
C LYS A 116 9.32 -3.00 17.64
N LEU A 117 8.21 -3.22 16.94
CA LEU A 117 7.79 -2.36 15.82
C LEU A 117 7.20 -1.01 16.28
N GLY A 118 7.02 -0.80 17.59
CA GLY A 118 6.37 0.39 18.13
C GLY A 118 4.85 0.35 18.07
N ILE A 119 4.25 -0.84 17.94
CA ILE A 119 2.81 -1.08 17.84
C ILE A 119 2.35 -1.98 19.01
N PRO A 120 2.36 -1.47 20.26
CA PRO A 120 1.91 -2.25 21.41
C PRO A 120 0.41 -2.55 21.33
N LEU A 121 0.06 -3.80 20.97
CA LEU A 121 -1.33 -4.25 20.77
C LEU A 121 -2.19 -4.12 22.05
N THR A 122 -1.57 -4.19 23.22
CA THR A 122 -2.19 -4.00 24.55
C THR A 122 -2.50 -2.54 24.86
N GLU A 123 -1.63 -1.59 24.51
CA GLU A 123 -1.88 -0.16 24.66
C GLU A 123 -2.91 0.35 23.64
N GLN A 124 -2.97 -0.26 22.46
CA GLN A 124 -3.99 0.05 21.45
C GLN A 124 -5.42 -0.33 21.87
N LYS A 125 -5.61 -1.30 22.80
CA LYS A 125 -6.92 -1.50 23.44
C LYS A 125 -7.36 -0.29 24.29
N HIS A 126 -6.40 0.48 24.81
CA HIS A 126 -6.64 1.66 25.66
C HIS A 126 -6.66 2.97 24.88
N LEU A 127 -5.98 3.05 23.73
CA LEU A 127 -6.08 4.20 22.82
C LEU A 127 -7.49 4.29 22.25
N ALA A 128 -8.25 5.27 22.72
CA ALA A 128 -9.60 5.54 22.24
C ALA A 128 -9.55 6.07 20.80
N GLY A 129 -9.81 5.21 19.79
CA GLY A 129 -10.11 5.70 18.44
C GLY A 129 -9.54 4.94 17.24
N VAL A 130 -8.88 3.78 17.42
CA VAL A 130 -8.37 2.97 16.29
C VAL A 130 -8.63 1.47 16.53
N ALA A 131 -9.25 0.79 15.55
CA ALA A 131 -9.32 -0.68 15.52
C ALA A 131 -8.18 -1.24 14.67
N VAL A 132 -7.41 -2.18 15.21
CA VAL A 132 -6.21 -2.72 14.55
C VAL A 132 -6.39 -4.21 14.29
N ASP A 133 -6.20 -4.60 13.03
CA ASP A 133 -6.02 -5.98 12.59
C ASP A 133 -4.54 -6.23 12.31
N ALA A 134 -3.92 -7.10 13.10
CA ALA A 134 -2.50 -7.41 13.01
C ALA A 134 -2.30 -8.66 12.15
N VAL A 135 -1.69 -8.52 10.98
CA VAL A 135 -1.44 -9.61 10.03
C VAL A 135 0.04 -9.96 10.00
N PHE A 136 0.33 -11.24 10.21
CA PHE A 136 1.69 -11.79 10.20
C PHE A 136 1.80 -12.87 9.12
N ASP A 137 2.71 -12.67 8.18
CA ASP A 137 2.85 -13.46 6.95
C ASP A 137 1.54 -13.53 6.14
N SER A 138 0.85 -14.67 6.24
CA SER A 138 -0.36 -14.96 5.45
C SER A 138 -1.64 -15.00 6.27
N VAL A 139 -1.65 -14.63 7.57
CA VAL A 139 -2.81 -14.82 8.45
C VAL A 139 -3.00 -13.65 9.43
N SER A 140 -4.25 -13.21 9.62
CA SER A 140 -4.60 -12.29 10.73
C SER A 140 -4.45 -12.96 12.11
N VAL A 141 -3.75 -12.28 13.01
CA VAL A 141 -3.39 -12.75 14.36
C VAL A 141 -4.33 -12.19 15.43
N ALA A 142 -4.80 -10.94 15.29
CA ALA A 142 -5.72 -10.33 16.25
C ALA A 142 -6.45 -9.12 15.67
N THR A 143 -7.77 -9.00 15.93
CA THR A 143 -8.58 -7.82 15.60
C THR A 143 -9.15 -7.20 16.88
N THR A 144 -8.86 -5.92 17.15
CA THR A 144 -9.43 -5.20 18.31
C THR A 144 -10.81 -4.58 18.00
N PHE A 145 -11.61 -4.30 19.05
CA PHE A 145 -12.91 -3.62 18.97
C PHE A 145 -14.03 -4.30 18.15
N LYS A 146 -13.92 -5.61 17.87
CA LYS A 146 -14.90 -6.39 17.08
C LYS A 146 -16.36 -6.23 17.58
N GLU A 147 -16.59 -6.27 18.89
CA GLU A 147 -17.93 -6.14 19.48
C GLU A 147 -18.57 -4.76 19.23
N LYS A 148 -17.82 -3.68 19.48
CA LYS A 148 -18.32 -2.30 19.26
C LYS A 148 -18.60 -2.00 17.80
N LEU A 149 -17.81 -2.55 16.88
CA LEU A 149 -18.04 -2.42 15.44
C LEU A 149 -19.30 -3.22 15.03
N ALA A 150 -19.48 -4.43 15.57
CA ALA A 150 -20.64 -5.27 15.31
C ALA A 150 -21.96 -4.64 15.81
N GLU A 151 -21.95 -3.92 16.94
CA GLU A 151 -23.10 -3.15 17.44
C GLU A 151 -23.61 -2.11 16.42
N LEU A 152 -22.71 -1.56 15.61
CA LEU A 152 -23.03 -0.60 14.53
C LEU A 152 -23.27 -1.28 13.18
N GLY A 153 -23.25 -2.61 13.14
CA GLY A 153 -23.38 -3.40 11.90
C GLY A 153 -22.15 -3.33 10.99
N ILE A 154 -21.02 -2.80 11.47
CA ILE A 154 -19.76 -2.75 10.73
C ILE A 154 -19.11 -4.13 10.78
N ILE A 155 -18.73 -4.65 9.62
CA ILE A 155 -17.96 -5.89 9.51
C ILE A 155 -16.52 -5.49 9.22
N PHE A 156 -15.60 -5.81 10.13
CA PHE A 156 -14.16 -5.68 9.92
C PHE A 156 -13.50 -6.97 10.39
N CYS A 157 -12.95 -7.72 9.44
CA CYS A 157 -12.35 -9.04 9.71
C CYS A 157 -11.39 -9.45 8.58
N ALA A 158 -10.67 -10.54 8.80
CA ALA A 158 -9.85 -11.17 7.77
C ALA A 158 -10.68 -11.59 6.55
N PHE A 159 -10.09 -11.51 5.36
CA PHE A 159 -10.77 -11.87 4.11
C PHE A 159 -11.23 -13.33 4.13
N SER A 160 -10.40 -14.22 4.69
CA SER A 160 -10.73 -15.64 4.89
C SER A 160 -11.92 -15.89 5.83
N GLU A 161 -12.13 -15.04 6.84
CA GLU A 161 -13.32 -15.06 7.70
C GLU A 161 -14.55 -14.60 6.91
N ALA A 162 -14.43 -13.52 6.15
CA ALA A 162 -15.54 -12.97 5.37
C ALA A 162 -16.05 -13.92 4.28
N VAL A 163 -15.15 -14.71 3.66
CA VAL A 163 -15.53 -15.75 2.68
C VAL A 163 -16.43 -16.82 3.30
N ARG A 164 -16.19 -17.18 4.58
CA ARG A 164 -16.94 -18.21 5.30
C ARG A 164 -18.23 -17.67 5.92
N ASN A 165 -18.15 -16.51 6.56
CA ASN A 165 -19.27 -15.94 7.34
C ASN A 165 -20.20 -15.04 6.51
N HIS A 166 -19.70 -14.44 5.42
CA HIS A 166 -20.44 -13.52 4.56
C HIS A 166 -20.29 -13.84 3.06
N PRO A 167 -20.49 -15.10 2.63
CA PRO A 167 -20.19 -15.55 1.26
C PRO A 167 -20.97 -14.78 0.18
N ASP A 168 -22.23 -14.41 0.45
CA ASP A 168 -23.05 -13.70 -0.53
C ASP A 168 -22.54 -12.28 -0.80
N LEU A 169 -22.02 -11.61 0.24
CA LEU A 169 -21.45 -10.28 0.13
C LEU A 169 -20.14 -10.31 -0.64
N ILE A 170 -19.28 -11.30 -0.34
CA ILE A 170 -18.02 -11.50 -1.07
C ILE A 170 -18.28 -11.83 -2.54
N LYS A 171 -19.17 -12.80 -2.84
CA LYS A 171 -19.52 -13.15 -4.22
C LYS A 171 -20.03 -11.96 -5.03
N LYS A 172 -20.75 -11.04 -4.40
CA LYS A 172 -21.31 -9.85 -5.05
C LYS A 172 -20.22 -8.85 -5.46
N TYR A 173 -19.17 -8.67 -4.65
CA TYR A 173 -18.22 -7.57 -4.82
C TYR A 173 -16.80 -7.99 -5.20
N LEU A 174 -16.37 -9.22 -4.90
CA LEU A 174 -15.03 -9.71 -5.24
C LEU A 174 -14.80 -9.66 -6.75
N GLY A 175 -13.77 -8.93 -7.16
CA GLY A 175 -13.40 -8.75 -8.57
C GLY A 175 -14.34 -7.83 -9.36
N SER A 176 -15.26 -7.13 -8.69
CA SER A 176 -16.17 -6.17 -9.34
C SER A 176 -15.46 -4.88 -9.76
N VAL A 177 -14.31 -4.59 -9.16
CA VAL A 177 -13.48 -3.41 -9.45
C VAL A 177 -12.14 -3.82 -10.06
N VAL A 178 -11.50 -4.86 -9.52
CA VAL A 178 -10.25 -5.45 -10.03
C VAL A 178 -10.51 -6.92 -10.35
N PRO A 179 -11.02 -7.25 -11.56
CA PRO A 179 -11.28 -8.63 -11.93
C PRO A 179 -9.99 -9.46 -11.99
N TYR A 180 -10.11 -10.78 -11.93
CA TYR A 180 -8.95 -11.68 -12.06
C TYR A 180 -8.26 -11.61 -13.42
N THR A 181 -8.86 -10.93 -14.42
CA THR A 181 -8.29 -10.70 -15.75
C THR A 181 -7.72 -9.28 -15.91
N ASP A 182 -7.60 -8.50 -14.83
CA ASP A 182 -7.24 -7.08 -14.91
C ASP A 182 -5.84 -6.86 -15.48
N ASN A 183 -4.86 -7.55 -14.91
CA ASN A 183 -3.46 -7.50 -15.33
C ASN A 183 -2.71 -8.75 -14.83
N PHE A 184 -1.46 -8.90 -15.25
CA PHE A 184 -0.62 -10.05 -14.92
C PHE A 184 -0.54 -10.31 -13.39
N PHE A 185 -0.15 -9.31 -12.60
CA PHE A 185 0.02 -9.47 -11.15
C PHE A 185 -1.31 -9.57 -10.39
N ALA A 186 -2.37 -8.90 -10.85
CA ALA A 186 -3.72 -9.07 -10.29
C ALA A 186 -4.28 -10.47 -10.56
N SER A 187 -3.95 -11.08 -11.70
CA SER A 187 -4.31 -12.47 -12.01
C SER A 187 -3.58 -13.44 -11.08
N LEU A 188 -2.27 -13.23 -10.87
CA LEU A 188 -1.46 -14.00 -9.92
C LEU A 188 -2.03 -13.89 -8.51
N ASN A 189 -2.21 -12.66 -8.00
CA ASN A 189 -2.83 -12.41 -6.69
C ASN A 189 -4.18 -13.13 -6.57
N SER A 190 -5.05 -13.01 -7.57
CA SER A 190 -6.37 -13.64 -7.54
C SER A 190 -6.30 -15.18 -7.47
N ALA A 191 -5.25 -15.81 -7.98
CA ALA A 191 -5.06 -17.24 -7.82
C ALA A 191 -4.64 -17.59 -6.37
N VAL A 192 -3.66 -16.86 -5.83
CA VAL A 192 -2.87 -17.32 -4.68
C VAL A 192 -3.10 -16.57 -3.37
N PHE A 193 -3.84 -15.45 -3.36
CA PHE A 193 -3.90 -14.60 -2.16
C PHE A 193 -4.33 -15.41 -0.93
N SER A 194 -3.54 -15.28 0.13
CA SER A 194 -3.70 -16.11 1.32
C SER A 194 -4.62 -15.48 2.33
N ASP A 195 -4.55 -14.16 2.53
CA ASP A 195 -5.48 -13.42 3.39
C ASP A 195 -5.52 -11.94 2.97
N GLY A 196 -6.02 -11.07 3.84
CA GLY A 196 -6.18 -9.64 3.61
C GLY A 196 -7.35 -9.13 4.44
N SER A 197 -7.83 -7.93 4.18
CA SER A 197 -8.86 -7.31 5.02
C SER A 197 -10.20 -7.18 4.30
N PHE A 198 -11.28 -7.52 4.98
CA PHE A 198 -12.64 -7.24 4.54
C PHE A 198 -13.30 -6.21 5.44
N CYS A 199 -13.84 -5.16 4.84
CA CYS A 199 -14.58 -4.13 5.53
C CYS A 199 -15.91 -3.83 4.85
N TYR A 200 -17.01 -3.90 5.60
CA TYR A 200 -18.33 -3.46 5.17
C TYR A 200 -18.91 -2.45 6.15
N ILE A 201 -19.28 -1.27 5.66
CA ILE A 201 -19.93 -0.23 6.43
C ILE A 201 -21.39 -0.12 5.96
N PRO A 202 -22.37 -0.35 6.85
CA PRO A 202 -23.78 -0.34 6.48
C PRO A 202 -24.30 1.07 6.22
N LYS A 203 -25.48 1.13 5.59
CA LYS A 203 -26.15 2.37 5.19
C LYS A 203 -26.28 3.37 6.35
N GLY A 204 -25.87 4.60 6.11
CA GLY A 204 -25.97 5.74 7.02
C GLY A 204 -24.99 5.70 8.20
N VAL A 205 -24.11 4.70 8.28
CA VAL A 205 -23.19 4.56 9.41
C VAL A 205 -21.87 5.26 9.11
N ARG A 206 -21.50 6.17 10.00
CA ARG A 206 -20.16 6.73 10.08
C ARG A 206 -19.35 5.89 11.05
N CYS A 207 -18.30 5.22 10.57
CA CYS A 207 -17.38 4.47 11.40
C CYS A 207 -16.83 5.40 12.51
N PRO A 208 -16.97 5.02 13.80
CA PRO A 208 -16.63 5.91 14.92
C PRO A 208 -15.13 6.05 15.16
N MET A 209 -14.33 5.22 14.49
CA MET A 209 -12.89 5.10 14.65
C MET A 209 -12.22 4.81 13.31
N GLU A 210 -10.91 5.01 13.26
CA GLU A 210 -10.08 4.60 12.13
C GLU A 210 -9.92 3.08 12.16
N LEU A 211 -10.09 2.42 11.02
CA LEU A 211 -9.74 1.01 10.88
C LEU A 211 -8.31 0.92 10.38
N SER A 212 -7.49 0.06 10.96
CA SER A 212 -6.09 -0.10 10.58
C SER A 212 -5.79 -1.58 10.42
N THR A 213 -5.08 -1.93 9.36
CA THR A 213 -4.45 -3.25 9.23
C THR A 213 -2.95 -3.04 9.09
N TYR A 214 -2.18 -3.80 9.89
CA TYR A 214 -0.73 -3.78 9.83
C TYR A 214 -0.20 -5.12 9.35
N PHE A 215 0.52 -5.09 8.23
CA PHE A 215 1.11 -6.25 7.59
C PHE A 215 2.60 -6.35 7.90
N ARG A 216 3.04 -7.51 8.37
CA ARG A 216 4.45 -7.85 8.52
C ARG A 216 4.79 -9.13 7.76
N ILE A 217 5.79 -9.05 6.88
CA ILE A 217 6.43 -10.24 6.30
C ILE A 217 7.45 -10.76 7.31
N ASN A 218 7.56 -12.06 7.50
CA ASN A 218 8.59 -12.67 8.35
C ASN A 218 9.22 -13.91 7.71
N ALA A 219 8.41 -14.74 7.04
CA ALA A 219 8.83 -15.99 6.41
C ALA A 219 9.84 -15.80 5.26
N ALA A 220 10.70 -16.80 5.08
CA ALA A 220 11.69 -16.85 4.01
C ALA A 220 11.08 -17.35 2.72
N ASP A 221 11.52 -16.79 1.58
CA ASP A 221 11.12 -17.24 0.23
C ASP A 221 9.60 -17.23 -0.04
N THR A 222 8.84 -16.50 0.78
CA THR A 222 7.40 -16.31 0.63
C THR A 222 7.10 -15.05 -0.15
N GLY A 223 6.22 -15.17 -1.15
CA GLY A 223 5.58 -14.00 -1.76
C GLY A 223 4.38 -13.56 -0.91
N GLN A 224 4.22 -12.26 -0.71
CA GLN A 224 3.05 -11.72 -0.01
C GLN A 224 1.97 -11.34 -1.03
N PHE A 225 0.86 -12.06 -0.95
CA PHE A 225 -0.31 -11.82 -1.79
C PHE A 225 -1.51 -11.61 -0.89
N GLU A 226 -1.91 -10.35 -0.77
CA GLU A 226 -3.05 -9.95 0.03
C GLU A 226 -4.15 -9.33 -0.81
N ARG A 227 -5.38 -9.45 -0.34
CA ARG A 227 -6.53 -8.81 -0.98
C ARG A 227 -7.40 -8.08 0.01
N THR A 228 -7.54 -6.78 -0.19
CA THR A 228 -8.38 -5.92 0.64
C THR A 228 -9.63 -5.51 -0.11
N LEU A 229 -10.80 -5.69 0.51
CA LEU A 229 -12.09 -5.32 -0.07
C LEU A 229 -12.86 -4.46 0.95
N ILE A 230 -13.11 -3.20 0.59
CA ILE A 230 -13.84 -2.23 1.41
C ILE A 230 -15.09 -1.76 0.68
N ILE A 231 -16.24 -1.90 1.34
CA ILE A 231 -17.54 -1.50 0.82
C ILE A 231 -18.15 -0.50 1.79
N ALA A 232 -18.41 0.71 1.32
CA ALA A 232 -19.17 1.73 2.04
C ALA A 232 -20.54 1.88 1.37
N ASP A 233 -21.59 1.44 2.06
CA ASP A 233 -22.98 1.55 1.61
C ASP A 233 -23.48 3.00 1.65
N GLU A 234 -24.72 3.25 1.22
CA GLU A 234 -25.27 4.59 1.05
C GLU A 234 -25.11 5.46 2.31
N GLY A 235 -24.53 6.66 2.17
CA GLY A 235 -24.29 7.60 3.27
C GLY A 235 -23.27 7.12 4.32
N ALA A 236 -22.54 6.03 4.05
CA ALA A 236 -21.57 5.47 4.98
C ALA A 236 -20.22 6.23 4.93
N TYR A 237 -19.49 6.21 6.04
CA TYR A 237 -18.14 6.76 6.10
C TYR A 237 -17.18 5.78 6.77
N VAL A 238 -16.01 5.60 6.16
CA VAL A 238 -14.88 4.89 6.77
C VAL A 238 -13.58 5.57 6.42
N SER A 239 -12.67 5.56 7.38
CA SER A 239 -11.27 5.84 7.16
C SER A 239 -10.47 4.62 7.57
N TYR A 240 -9.69 4.13 6.61
CA TYR A 240 -8.96 2.89 6.66
C TYR A 240 -7.47 3.18 6.45
N LEU A 241 -6.62 2.53 7.24
CA LEU A 241 -5.19 2.60 7.16
C LEU A 241 -4.60 1.22 6.89
N GLU A 242 -3.60 1.22 6.02
CA GLU A 242 -2.73 0.09 5.76
C GLU A 242 -1.28 0.46 6.12
N GLY A 243 -0.69 -0.27 7.07
CA GLY A 243 0.74 -0.18 7.39
C GLY A 243 1.47 -1.44 6.97
N CYS A 244 2.68 -1.32 6.39
CA CYS A 244 3.50 -2.49 6.05
C CYS A 244 4.97 -2.31 6.45
N THR A 245 5.56 -3.34 7.08
CA THR A 245 7.02 -3.45 7.31
C THR A 245 7.54 -4.87 7.00
N ALA A 246 8.83 -5.00 6.71
CA ALA A 246 9.48 -6.29 6.41
C ALA A 246 10.87 -6.42 7.03
N PRO A 247 11.37 -7.64 7.28
CA PRO A 247 12.74 -7.93 7.71
C PRO A 247 13.76 -7.69 6.59
N MET A 248 15.05 -7.65 6.96
CA MET A 248 16.18 -7.53 6.03
C MET A 248 16.48 -8.89 5.40
N ARG A 249 16.54 -8.94 4.08
CA ARG A 249 16.85 -10.15 3.32
C ARG A 249 17.62 -9.84 2.04
N ASP A 250 18.56 -10.72 1.72
CA ASP A 250 19.41 -10.64 0.53
C ASP A 250 18.65 -11.02 -0.75
N GLU A 251 17.63 -11.88 -0.66
CA GLU A 251 16.77 -12.26 -1.78
C GLU A 251 15.62 -11.26 -2.00
N ASN A 252 15.29 -11.02 -3.27
CA ASN A 252 14.14 -10.19 -3.62
C ASN A 252 12.82 -10.91 -3.31
N GLN A 253 11.94 -10.25 -2.57
CA GLN A 253 10.59 -10.75 -2.27
C GLN A 253 9.54 -9.99 -3.08
N LEU A 254 8.58 -10.74 -3.64
CA LEU A 254 7.45 -10.17 -4.37
C LEU A 254 6.28 -9.91 -3.43
N HIS A 255 5.89 -8.64 -3.31
CA HIS A 255 4.64 -8.21 -2.70
C HIS A 255 3.68 -7.76 -3.81
N ALA A 256 2.58 -8.49 -4.00
CA ALA A 256 1.58 -8.17 -5.01
C ALA A 256 0.18 -8.15 -4.39
N ALA A 257 -0.20 -6.99 -3.86
CA ALA A 257 -1.50 -6.76 -3.25
C ALA A 257 -2.56 -6.32 -4.28
N VAL A 258 -3.83 -6.63 -3.98
CA VAL A 258 -4.99 -6.10 -4.68
C VAL A 258 -5.94 -5.42 -3.69
N VAL A 259 -6.30 -4.17 -3.96
CA VAL A 259 -7.25 -3.40 -3.14
C VAL A 259 -8.45 -2.98 -3.98
N GLU A 260 -9.65 -3.33 -3.52
CA GLU A 260 -10.91 -2.95 -4.13
C GLU A 260 -11.73 -2.09 -3.16
N LEU A 261 -12.05 -0.85 -3.55
CA LEU A 261 -12.93 0.04 -2.78
C LEU A 261 -14.23 0.29 -3.56
N ILE A 262 -15.37 0.16 -2.91
CA ILE A 262 -16.69 0.44 -3.50
C ILE A 262 -17.43 1.43 -2.60
N ALA A 263 -17.68 2.63 -3.12
CA ALA A 263 -18.45 3.67 -2.44
C ALA A 263 -19.81 3.86 -3.15
N HIS A 264 -20.90 3.63 -2.42
CA HIS A 264 -22.28 3.87 -2.87
C HIS A 264 -22.70 5.34 -2.72
N ASP A 265 -23.98 5.63 -2.94
CA ASP A 265 -24.52 7.00 -2.92
C ASP A 265 -24.17 7.71 -1.61
N ASP A 266 -23.65 8.94 -1.68
CA ASP A 266 -23.23 9.75 -0.50
C ASP A 266 -22.16 9.11 0.40
N ALA A 267 -21.58 7.98 0.01
CA ALA A 267 -20.60 7.27 0.81
C ALA A 267 -19.18 7.86 0.65
N GLN A 268 -18.37 7.80 1.70
CA GLN A 268 -16.99 8.27 1.69
C GLN A 268 -16.03 7.23 2.25
N ILE A 269 -15.00 6.92 1.47
CA ILE A 269 -13.88 6.06 1.87
C ILE A 269 -12.59 6.89 1.85
N LYS A 270 -11.90 6.95 2.98
CA LYS A 270 -10.53 7.46 3.07
C LYS A 270 -9.60 6.27 3.24
N TYR A 271 -8.64 6.10 2.34
CA TYR A 271 -7.68 5.01 2.35
C TYR A 271 -6.28 5.58 2.49
N SER A 272 -5.65 5.29 3.63
CA SER A 272 -4.30 5.75 3.95
C SER A 272 -3.33 4.57 3.88
N THR A 273 -2.13 4.80 3.38
CA THR A 273 -1.07 3.78 3.31
C THR A 273 0.24 4.38 3.79
N VAL A 274 0.89 3.72 4.75
CA VAL A 274 2.25 4.07 5.20
C VAL A 274 3.11 2.81 5.08
N GLN A 275 4.02 2.81 4.12
CA GLN A 275 4.89 1.65 3.85
C GLN A 275 6.35 2.00 4.10
N ASN A 276 7.03 1.12 4.83
CA ASN A 276 8.48 1.17 5.04
C ASN A 276 9.10 -0.21 4.88
N TRP A 277 9.39 -0.57 3.64
CA TRP A 277 9.98 -1.86 3.29
C TRP A 277 11.51 -1.88 3.45
N TYR A 278 12.14 -3.05 3.24
CA TYR A 278 13.60 -3.14 3.13
C TYR A 278 14.04 -2.84 1.68
N PRO A 279 14.86 -1.79 1.45
CA PRO A 279 15.18 -1.32 0.09
C PRO A 279 16.25 -2.13 -0.64
N GLY A 280 16.81 -3.14 0.03
CA GLY A 280 18.05 -3.78 -0.37
C GLY A 280 19.25 -3.11 0.31
N ASP A 281 20.44 -3.64 0.05
CA ASP A 281 21.68 -3.05 0.52
C ASP A 281 22.07 -1.77 -0.24
N LYS A 282 23.21 -1.17 0.11
CA LYS A 282 23.72 0.06 -0.51
C LYS A 282 24.06 -0.10 -2.00
N GLU A 283 24.25 -1.32 -2.48
CA GLU A 283 24.53 -1.65 -3.88
C GLU A 283 23.27 -2.09 -4.64
N GLY A 284 22.11 -2.10 -3.98
CA GLY A 284 20.83 -2.46 -4.57
C GLY A 284 20.56 -3.97 -4.64
N LYS A 285 21.30 -4.78 -3.88
CA LYS A 285 21.03 -6.22 -3.77
C LYS A 285 19.92 -6.47 -2.75
N GLY A 286 18.98 -7.35 -3.11
CA GLY A 286 17.85 -7.70 -2.28
C GLY A 286 16.74 -6.64 -2.27
N GLY A 287 15.89 -6.69 -1.25
CA GLY A 287 14.77 -5.77 -1.09
C GLY A 287 13.49 -6.17 -1.85
N ILE A 288 12.43 -5.40 -1.63
CA ILE A 288 11.07 -5.83 -2.00
C ILE A 288 10.62 -5.25 -3.34
N TYR A 289 9.98 -6.11 -4.16
CA TYR A 289 9.23 -5.72 -5.35
C TYR A 289 7.76 -5.53 -4.99
N ASN A 290 7.31 -4.29 -5.00
CA ASN A 290 5.98 -3.87 -4.57
C ASN A 290 5.09 -3.59 -5.80
N PHE A 291 4.42 -4.63 -6.31
CA PHE A 291 3.62 -4.61 -7.55
C PHE A 291 2.13 -4.67 -7.25
N VAL A 292 1.53 -3.51 -7.01
CA VAL A 292 0.21 -3.42 -6.38
C VAL A 292 -0.85 -2.85 -7.30
N THR A 293 -2.03 -3.48 -7.30
CA THR A 293 -3.22 -2.97 -8.00
C THR A 293 -4.27 -2.50 -6.99
N LYS A 294 -4.34 -1.17 -6.76
CA LYS A 294 -5.41 -0.55 -5.97
C LYS A 294 -6.41 0.15 -6.88
N ARG A 295 -7.70 -0.09 -6.69
CA ARG A 295 -8.74 0.62 -7.45
C ARG A 295 -10.01 0.81 -6.63
N GLY A 296 -10.49 2.05 -6.66
CA GLY A 296 -11.72 2.48 -6.05
C GLY A 296 -12.77 2.79 -7.10
N LYS A 297 -14.01 2.43 -6.82
CA LYS A 297 -15.17 2.72 -7.65
C LYS A 297 -16.14 3.57 -6.84
N CYS A 298 -16.21 4.85 -7.19
CA CYS A 298 -17.29 5.74 -6.76
C CYS A 298 -18.53 5.36 -7.58
N LEU A 299 -19.19 4.29 -7.14
CA LEU A 299 -20.31 3.66 -7.83
C LEU A 299 -21.55 4.56 -7.77
N GLY A 300 -21.78 5.15 -6.60
CA GLY A 300 -22.95 5.99 -6.34
C GLY A 300 -22.73 7.49 -6.56
N LYS A 301 -23.84 8.23 -6.60
CA LYS A 301 -23.85 9.69 -6.69
C LYS A 301 -23.22 10.32 -5.46
N ARG A 302 -22.44 11.39 -5.64
CA ARG A 302 -21.72 12.10 -4.56
C ARG A 302 -20.80 11.18 -3.73
N ALA A 303 -20.49 9.99 -4.22
CA ALA A 303 -19.53 9.09 -3.59
C ALA A 303 -18.12 9.70 -3.63
N LYS A 304 -17.36 9.53 -2.56
CA LYS A 304 -16.01 10.09 -2.42
C LYS A 304 -15.00 9.00 -2.04
N ILE A 305 -13.91 8.91 -2.80
CA ILE A 305 -12.76 8.06 -2.46
C ILE A 305 -11.51 8.94 -2.41
N SER A 306 -10.78 8.87 -1.31
CA SER A 306 -9.54 9.61 -1.09
C SER A 306 -8.40 8.65 -0.78
N TRP A 307 -7.38 8.64 -1.63
CA TRP A 307 -6.16 7.87 -1.44
C TRP A 307 -5.08 8.77 -0.86
N THR A 308 -4.46 8.35 0.24
CA THR A 308 -3.31 9.02 0.82
C THR A 308 -2.20 7.99 1.02
N GLN A 309 -1.00 8.25 0.51
CA GLN A 309 0.10 7.30 0.65
C GLN A 309 1.42 8.00 0.95
N VAL A 310 2.22 7.37 1.81
CA VAL A 310 3.62 7.68 2.04
C VAL A 310 4.39 6.39 1.88
N GLU A 311 5.32 6.39 0.94
CA GLU A 311 6.02 5.17 0.57
C GLU A 311 7.52 5.36 0.47
N THR A 312 8.20 4.45 1.15
CA THR A 312 9.64 4.34 1.24
C THR A 312 10.02 2.87 1.37
N GLY A 313 11.30 2.58 1.11
CA GLY A 313 11.89 1.30 1.46
C GLY A 313 11.69 0.13 0.49
N SER A 314 10.98 0.22 -0.64
CA SER A 314 10.97 -0.89 -1.62
C SER A 314 12.14 -0.78 -2.59
N ALA A 315 12.74 -1.90 -3.02
CA ALA A 315 13.71 -1.89 -4.11
C ALA A 315 13.05 -1.41 -5.41
N ILE A 316 11.84 -1.91 -5.68
CA ILE A 316 11.02 -1.46 -6.80
C ILE A 316 9.59 -1.25 -6.36
N THR A 317 9.03 -0.09 -6.70
CA THR A 317 7.60 0.19 -6.49
C THR A 317 6.90 0.38 -7.83
N TRP A 318 5.85 -0.39 -8.06
CA TRP A 318 5.00 -0.26 -9.23
C TRP A 318 3.52 -0.26 -8.85
N LYS A 319 2.89 0.92 -8.90
CA LYS A 319 1.51 1.08 -8.43
C LYS A 319 0.79 2.26 -9.07
N TYR A 320 -0.51 2.10 -9.28
CA TYR A 320 -1.38 3.19 -9.72
C TYR A 320 -2.77 3.15 -9.05
N PRO A 321 -2.90 3.56 -7.77
CA PRO A 321 -4.21 3.70 -7.15
C PRO A 321 -5.13 4.53 -8.02
N SER A 322 -6.29 3.96 -8.34
CA SER A 322 -7.18 4.49 -9.37
C SER A 322 -8.57 4.78 -8.81
N CYS A 323 -9.25 5.81 -9.31
CA CYS A 323 -10.66 6.08 -9.03
C CYS A 323 -11.49 6.03 -10.32
N ILE A 324 -12.50 5.16 -10.32
CA ILE A 324 -13.58 5.17 -11.32
C ILE A 324 -14.71 6.03 -10.75
N LEU A 325 -14.86 7.23 -11.29
CA LEU A 325 -15.89 8.20 -10.90
C LEU A 325 -17.16 7.95 -11.73
N GLN A 326 -17.92 6.92 -11.32
CA GLN A 326 -19.08 6.45 -12.06
C GLN A 326 -20.35 7.25 -11.75
N GLY A 327 -20.62 7.51 -10.47
CA GLY A 327 -21.78 8.29 -10.06
C GLY A 327 -21.62 9.78 -10.36
N ASP A 328 -22.74 10.45 -10.61
CA ASP A 328 -22.78 11.90 -10.77
C ASP A 328 -22.31 12.59 -9.47
N ASP A 329 -21.61 13.71 -9.62
CA ASP A 329 -21.02 14.51 -8.53
C ASP A 329 -20.01 13.75 -7.66
N SER A 330 -19.51 12.58 -8.11
CA SER A 330 -18.50 11.82 -7.38
C SER A 330 -17.12 12.47 -7.38
N ILE A 331 -16.35 12.20 -6.32
CA ILE A 331 -15.07 12.85 -6.04
C ILE A 331 -13.98 11.80 -5.85
N GLY A 332 -12.85 11.97 -6.55
CA GLY A 332 -11.64 11.16 -6.39
C GLY A 332 -10.46 12.01 -5.97
N GLU A 333 -9.80 11.65 -4.89
CA GLU A 333 -8.61 12.37 -4.41
C GLU A 333 -7.43 11.42 -4.30
N PHE A 334 -6.24 11.92 -4.60
CA PHE A 334 -4.99 11.17 -4.47
C PHE A 334 -3.88 12.10 -3.96
N TYR A 335 -3.28 11.71 -2.85
CA TYR A 335 -2.18 12.40 -2.19
C TYR A 335 -1.04 11.40 -1.99
N SER A 336 0.14 11.70 -2.52
CA SER A 336 1.26 10.75 -2.52
C SER A 336 2.57 11.42 -2.18
N VAL A 337 3.32 10.82 -1.26
CA VAL A 337 4.76 11.02 -1.10
C VAL A 337 5.47 9.73 -1.49
N ALA A 338 6.43 9.82 -2.40
CA ALA A 338 7.28 8.69 -2.78
C ALA A 338 8.74 9.09 -2.64
N LEU A 339 9.51 8.36 -1.85
CA LEU A 339 10.96 8.55 -1.68
C LEU A 339 11.71 7.38 -2.32
N THR A 340 12.70 7.69 -3.16
CA THR A 340 13.67 6.72 -3.67
C THR A 340 15.09 7.15 -3.31
N ASN A 341 15.84 6.26 -2.69
CA ASN A 341 17.24 6.45 -2.33
C ASN A 341 18.08 5.26 -2.83
N HIS A 342 19.41 5.33 -2.73
CA HIS A 342 20.34 4.30 -3.20
C HIS A 342 20.00 3.88 -4.63
N TYR A 343 19.74 2.60 -4.90
CA TYR A 343 19.35 2.08 -6.23
C TYR A 343 17.85 1.78 -6.36
N GLN A 344 17.03 2.33 -5.48
CA GLN A 344 15.58 2.15 -5.53
C GLN A 344 14.97 2.75 -6.80
N GLN A 345 13.95 2.07 -7.32
CA GLN A 345 13.20 2.50 -8.49
C GLN A 345 11.70 2.59 -8.16
N ALA A 346 11.04 3.63 -8.64
CA ALA A 346 9.60 3.80 -8.44
C ALA A 346 8.95 4.25 -9.75
N ASP A 347 7.96 3.51 -10.25
CA ASP A 347 7.00 3.99 -11.26
C ASP A 347 5.62 3.98 -10.62
N THR A 348 5.21 5.16 -10.16
CA THR A 348 4.07 5.33 -9.27
C THR A 348 3.17 6.45 -9.75
N GLY A 349 1.90 6.39 -9.43
CA GLY A 349 1.00 7.52 -9.68
C GLY A 349 -0.44 7.12 -9.52
N THR A 350 -1.33 7.65 -10.35
CA THR A 350 -2.77 7.45 -10.17
C THR A 350 -3.52 7.51 -11.49
N LYS A 351 -4.72 6.91 -11.52
CA LYS A 351 -5.64 7.01 -12.66
C LYS A 351 -7.00 7.52 -12.20
N MET A 352 -7.40 8.69 -12.68
CA MET A 352 -8.73 9.28 -12.44
C MET A 352 -9.57 9.14 -13.69
N ILE A 353 -10.62 8.31 -13.62
CA ILE A 353 -11.50 8.00 -14.75
C ILE A 353 -12.88 8.61 -14.49
N HIS A 354 -13.17 9.71 -15.18
CA HIS A 354 -14.43 10.45 -15.07
C HIS A 354 -15.48 9.89 -16.03
N LEU A 355 -16.55 9.33 -15.47
CA LEU A 355 -17.71 8.81 -16.22
C LEU A 355 -18.98 9.62 -15.94
N GLY A 356 -19.28 9.88 -14.67
CA GLY A 356 -20.45 10.63 -14.22
C GLY A 356 -20.34 12.14 -14.50
N LYS A 357 -21.48 12.83 -14.43
CA LYS A 357 -21.56 14.29 -14.57
C LYS A 357 -20.96 14.98 -13.35
N HIS A 358 -20.41 16.18 -13.53
CA HIS A 358 -19.88 17.05 -12.48
C HIS A 358 -18.85 16.39 -11.55
N THR A 359 -18.21 15.32 -12.00
CA THR A 359 -17.21 14.58 -11.24
C THR A 359 -15.96 15.42 -11.01
N ARG A 360 -15.33 15.29 -9.84
CA ARG A 360 -14.14 16.06 -9.48
C ARG A 360 -12.99 15.14 -9.12
N SER A 361 -11.78 15.51 -9.53
CA SER A 361 -10.59 14.83 -9.05
C SER A 361 -9.45 15.79 -8.69
N THR A 362 -8.72 15.41 -7.65
CA THR A 362 -7.53 16.13 -7.18
C THR A 362 -6.38 15.14 -7.09
N ILE A 363 -5.25 15.49 -7.69
CA ILE A 363 -4.03 14.69 -7.66
C ILE A 363 -2.92 15.57 -7.12
N ILE A 364 -2.32 15.21 -5.99
CA ILE A 364 -1.13 15.85 -5.44
C ILE A 364 -0.06 14.78 -5.23
N SER A 365 0.99 14.83 -6.04
CA SER A 365 2.13 13.91 -5.95
C SER A 365 3.40 14.67 -5.60
N LYS A 366 4.13 14.16 -4.61
CA LYS A 366 5.41 14.67 -4.13
C LYS A 366 6.45 13.55 -4.26
N GLY A 367 7.25 13.60 -5.32
CA GLY A 367 8.37 12.68 -5.53
C GLY A 367 9.64 13.24 -4.92
N ILE A 368 10.39 12.42 -4.18
CA ILE A 368 11.72 12.75 -3.69
C ILE A 368 12.67 11.69 -4.22
N SER A 369 13.78 12.13 -4.80
CA SER A 369 14.81 11.27 -5.37
C SER A 369 16.18 11.64 -4.81
N ALA A 370 16.91 10.65 -4.30
CA ALA A 370 18.19 10.81 -3.63
C ALA A 370 19.17 9.71 -4.07
N GLY A 371 20.48 9.93 -3.86
CA GLY A 371 21.51 8.95 -4.20
C GLY A 371 21.51 8.63 -5.70
N HIS A 372 21.29 7.36 -6.05
CA HIS A 372 21.12 6.87 -7.43
C HIS A 372 19.64 6.56 -7.77
N GLY A 373 18.71 6.92 -6.89
CA GLY A 373 17.31 6.53 -6.98
C GLY A 373 16.64 7.09 -8.23
N GLN A 374 15.67 6.34 -8.76
CA GLN A 374 14.88 6.73 -9.92
C GLN A 374 13.41 6.79 -9.55
N ASN A 375 12.88 8.01 -9.47
CA ASN A 375 11.48 8.25 -9.15
C ASN A 375 10.73 8.68 -10.41
N SER A 376 9.71 7.93 -10.79
CA SER A 376 8.85 8.22 -11.93
C SER A 376 7.42 8.38 -11.45
N TYR A 377 6.87 9.57 -11.63
CA TYR A 377 5.43 9.79 -11.55
C TYR A 377 4.77 9.45 -12.90
N ARG A 378 3.70 8.67 -12.89
CA ARG A 378 2.86 8.40 -14.06
C ARG A 378 1.38 8.48 -13.70
N GLY A 379 0.71 9.46 -14.28
CA GLY A 379 -0.70 9.74 -14.01
C GLY A 379 -1.56 9.63 -15.26
N LEU A 380 -2.80 9.16 -15.13
CA LEU A 380 -3.82 9.23 -16.18
C LEU A 380 -5.04 9.99 -15.67
N VAL A 381 -5.46 11.03 -16.39
CA VAL A 381 -6.78 11.64 -16.21
C VAL A 381 -7.55 11.41 -17.50
N LYS A 382 -8.64 10.63 -17.39
CA LYS A 382 -9.48 10.25 -18.51
C LYS A 382 -10.90 10.78 -18.29
N ILE A 383 -11.34 11.68 -19.15
CA ILE A 383 -12.69 12.26 -19.15
C ILE A 383 -13.48 11.68 -20.31
N MET A 384 -14.51 10.90 -20.00
CA MET A 384 -15.36 10.26 -21.00
C MET A 384 -16.39 11.24 -21.57
N LYS A 385 -16.94 10.91 -22.75
CA LYS A 385 -17.90 11.76 -23.47
C LYS A 385 -19.11 12.18 -22.63
N GLY A 386 -19.60 11.31 -21.74
CA GLY A 386 -20.76 11.58 -20.87
C GLY A 386 -20.46 12.41 -19.61
N ALA A 387 -19.20 12.65 -19.28
CA ALA A 387 -18.77 13.31 -18.04
C ALA A 387 -18.85 14.84 -18.14
N THR A 388 -20.05 15.36 -18.37
CA THR A 388 -20.30 16.81 -18.50
C THR A 388 -19.93 17.55 -17.22
N GLY A 389 -19.22 18.67 -17.35
CA GLY A 389 -18.78 19.51 -16.23
C GLY A 389 -17.76 18.86 -15.30
N ALA A 390 -17.06 17.80 -15.74
CA ALA A 390 -15.98 17.18 -14.99
C ALA A 390 -14.84 18.19 -14.72
N ARG A 391 -14.20 18.07 -13.56
CA ARG A 391 -13.07 18.91 -13.15
C ARG A 391 -11.90 18.08 -12.64
N ASN A 392 -10.69 18.40 -13.07
CA ASN A 392 -9.47 17.82 -12.52
C ASN A 392 -8.45 18.93 -12.20
N TYR A 393 -7.80 18.81 -11.05
CA TYR A 393 -6.58 19.53 -10.72
C TYR A 393 -5.49 18.51 -10.37
N SER A 394 -4.34 18.62 -11.03
CA SER A 394 -3.20 17.75 -10.81
C SER A 394 -1.93 18.56 -10.57
N GLN A 395 -1.22 18.27 -9.48
CA GLN A 395 0.05 18.89 -9.11
C GLN A 395 1.08 17.78 -8.84
N CYS A 396 2.15 17.77 -9.62
CA CYS A 396 3.21 16.76 -9.56
C CYS A 396 4.55 17.43 -9.31
N ASP A 397 4.98 17.46 -8.06
CA ASP A 397 6.24 18.08 -7.69
C ASP A 397 7.30 17.03 -7.42
N SER A 398 8.50 17.27 -7.92
CA SER A 398 9.67 16.43 -7.72
C SER A 398 10.78 17.20 -7.01
N LEU A 399 11.44 16.58 -6.05
CA LEU A 399 12.59 17.11 -5.34
C LEU A 399 13.79 16.18 -5.57
N LEU A 400 14.87 16.71 -6.15
CA LEU A 400 16.13 15.97 -6.31
C LEU A 400 17.12 16.37 -5.22
N LEU A 401 17.69 15.35 -4.59
CA LEU A 401 18.76 15.43 -3.59
C LEU A 401 20.03 14.85 -4.22
N GLY A 402 20.91 15.73 -4.70
CA GLY A 402 22.14 15.38 -5.41
C GLY A 402 22.01 15.45 -6.94
N ASP A 403 23.04 14.96 -7.62
CA ASP A 403 23.23 15.04 -9.08
C ASP A 403 23.16 13.67 -9.80
N LYS A 404 23.12 12.57 -9.05
CA LYS A 404 23.10 11.18 -9.58
C LYS A 404 21.71 10.53 -9.59
N CYS A 405 20.72 11.18 -8.97
CA CYS A 405 19.35 10.69 -8.91
C CYS A 405 18.49 11.23 -10.06
N GLY A 406 17.39 10.54 -10.36
CA GLY A 406 16.45 10.93 -11.42
C GLY A 406 15.03 11.14 -10.90
N ALA A 407 14.35 12.13 -11.45
CA ALA A 407 12.92 12.35 -11.25
C ALA A 407 12.24 12.56 -12.61
N HIS A 408 11.27 11.71 -12.93
CA HIS A 408 10.59 11.65 -14.22
C HIS A 408 9.09 11.84 -14.02
N THR A 409 8.43 12.57 -14.92
CA THR A 409 6.99 12.84 -14.84
C THR A 409 6.33 12.53 -16.17
N PHE A 410 5.41 11.56 -16.19
CA PHE A 410 4.71 11.06 -17.37
C PHE A 410 3.18 11.25 -17.23
N PRO A 411 2.64 12.45 -17.47
CA PRO A 411 1.21 12.69 -17.41
C PRO A 411 0.49 12.27 -18.70
N TYR A 412 -0.66 11.63 -18.56
CA TYR A 412 -1.55 11.24 -19.65
C TYR A 412 -2.92 11.90 -19.45
N LEU A 413 -3.36 12.65 -20.46
CA LEU A 413 -4.60 13.40 -20.42
C LEU A 413 -5.46 12.98 -21.62
N GLU A 414 -6.59 12.32 -21.36
CA GLU A 414 -7.54 11.89 -22.39
C GLU A 414 -8.88 12.58 -22.17
N VAL A 415 -9.12 13.70 -22.84
CA VAL A 415 -10.33 14.52 -22.63
C VAL A 415 -11.27 14.39 -23.83
N ASN A 416 -12.38 13.67 -23.64
CA ASN A 416 -13.39 13.45 -24.68
C ASN A 416 -14.70 14.23 -24.42
N ASN A 417 -14.67 15.29 -23.61
CA ASN A 417 -15.82 16.14 -23.30
C ASN A 417 -15.43 17.62 -23.37
N SER A 418 -16.24 18.47 -24.01
CA SER A 418 -15.93 19.88 -24.23
C SER A 418 -16.25 20.80 -23.06
N SER A 419 -17.02 20.33 -22.08
CA SER A 419 -17.44 21.12 -20.91
C SER A 419 -16.54 20.93 -19.68
N SER A 420 -15.54 20.04 -19.78
CA SER A 420 -14.65 19.74 -18.67
C SER A 420 -13.56 20.79 -18.49
N GLN A 421 -13.09 20.93 -17.25
CA GLN A 421 -11.94 21.77 -16.90
C GLN A 421 -10.83 20.86 -16.36
N LEU A 422 -9.63 21.01 -16.88
CA LEU A 422 -8.48 20.22 -16.46
C LEU A 422 -7.26 21.11 -16.33
N GLU A 423 -6.56 20.98 -15.23
CA GLU A 423 -5.31 21.66 -14.93
C GLU A 423 -4.27 20.62 -14.48
N HIS A 424 -3.07 20.72 -15.06
CA HIS A 424 -1.95 19.88 -14.71
C HIS A 424 -0.69 20.74 -14.58
N GLU A 425 -0.14 20.76 -13.38
CA GLU A 425 1.11 21.43 -13.05
C GLU A 425 2.14 20.38 -12.64
N ALA A 426 3.38 20.55 -13.13
CA ALA A 426 4.51 19.75 -12.70
C ALA A 426 5.71 20.66 -12.46
N SER A 427 6.36 20.50 -11.31
CA SER A 427 7.54 21.27 -10.95
C SER A 427 8.67 20.37 -10.48
N THR A 428 9.90 20.76 -10.81
CA THR A 428 11.10 20.05 -10.36
C THR A 428 11.97 21.03 -9.59
N SER A 429 12.22 20.69 -8.34
CA SER A 429 13.02 21.47 -7.41
C SER A 429 14.28 20.71 -7.01
N LYS A 430 15.32 21.46 -6.67
CA LYS A 430 16.52 20.96 -5.98
C LYS A 430 16.63 21.71 -4.66
N ILE A 431 17.16 21.07 -3.63
CA ILE A 431 17.52 21.81 -2.41
C ILE A 431 18.72 22.71 -2.74
N GLY A 432 18.52 24.02 -2.66
CA GLY A 432 19.57 24.99 -2.97
C GLY A 432 20.63 25.05 -1.87
N GLU A 433 21.88 25.26 -2.27
CA GLU A 433 23.00 25.46 -1.32
C GLU A 433 22.72 26.62 -0.36
N ASP A 434 22.09 27.69 -0.85
CA ASP A 434 21.69 28.85 -0.03
C ASP A 434 20.71 28.49 1.09
N GLN A 435 19.75 27.59 0.82
CA GLN A 435 18.78 27.14 1.82
C GLN A 435 19.49 26.33 2.92
N LEU A 436 20.38 25.41 2.52
CA LEU A 436 21.19 24.62 3.45
C LEU A 436 22.14 25.51 4.26
N PHE A 437 22.81 26.46 3.60
CA PHE A 437 23.71 27.42 4.23
C PHE A 437 22.97 28.28 5.26
N TYR A 438 21.77 28.77 4.92
CA TYR A 438 20.94 29.54 5.83
C TYR A 438 20.58 28.76 7.09
N CYS A 439 20.13 27.50 6.96
CA CYS A 439 19.83 26.63 8.09
C CYS A 439 21.08 26.36 8.95
N LYS A 440 22.22 26.04 8.31
CA LYS A 440 23.50 25.82 8.99
C LYS A 440 23.96 27.06 9.77
N GLN A 441 23.82 28.26 9.20
CA GLN A 441 24.15 29.51 9.87
C GLN A 441 23.29 29.74 11.14
N ARG A 442 22.10 29.13 11.21
CA ARG A 442 21.22 29.16 12.39
C ARG A 442 21.49 28.03 13.38
N GLY A 443 22.56 27.26 13.20
CA GLY A 443 22.96 26.17 14.09
C GLY A 443 22.21 24.86 13.83
N ILE A 444 21.45 24.76 12.74
CA ILE A 444 20.75 23.54 12.33
C ILE A 444 21.74 22.65 11.57
N SER A 445 21.80 21.36 11.90
CA SER A 445 22.69 20.43 11.19
C SER A 445 22.28 20.29 9.71
N ALA A 446 23.18 19.78 8.86
CA ALA A 446 22.87 19.57 7.44
C ALA A 446 21.68 18.61 7.24
N GLU A 447 21.65 17.55 8.04
CA GLU A 447 20.61 16.52 7.99
C GLU A 447 19.27 17.07 8.49
N ASP A 448 19.27 17.78 9.62
CA ASP A 448 18.07 18.43 10.15
C ASP A 448 17.52 19.50 9.18
N ALA A 449 18.39 20.21 8.47
CA ALA A 449 18.00 21.18 7.46
C ALA A 449 17.29 20.52 6.28
N VAL A 450 17.83 19.40 5.76
CA VAL A 450 17.18 18.63 4.69
C VAL A 450 15.85 18.08 5.17
N ASN A 451 15.80 17.48 6.36
CA ASN A 451 14.57 16.97 6.96
C ASN A 451 13.51 18.08 7.12
N LEU A 452 13.89 19.28 7.54
CA LEU A 452 12.98 20.43 7.64
C LEU A 452 12.40 20.81 6.27
N ILE A 453 13.25 20.92 5.24
CA ILE A 453 12.86 21.32 3.89
C ILE A 453 11.94 20.27 3.25
N VAL A 454 12.32 18.99 3.35
CA VAL A 454 11.54 17.87 2.83
C VAL A 454 10.17 17.78 3.53
N ASN A 455 10.12 17.93 4.85
CA ASN A 455 8.85 17.97 5.57
C ASN A 455 7.97 19.14 5.14
N GLY A 456 8.56 20.31 4.88
CA GLY A 456 7.86 21.46 4.30
C GLY A 456 7.29 21.15 2.91
N PHE A 457 8.06 20.47 2.06
CA PHE A 457 7.67 20.06 0.71
C PHE A 457 6.49 19.06 0.72
N CYS A 458 6.49 18.11 1.65
CA CYS A 458 5.46 17.08 1.79
C CYS A 458 4.24 17.49 2.64
N LYS A 459 4.26 18.69 3.24
CA LYS A 459 3.25 19.17 4.20
C LYS A 459 1.81 18.99 3.73
N THR A 460 1.53 19.24 2.44
CA THR A 460 0.17 19.14 1.89
C THR A 460 -0.35 17.71 1.91
N VAL A 461 0.51 16.71 1.72
CA VAL A 461 0.12 15.29 1.76
C VAL A 461 -0.03 14.82 3.20
N PHE A 462 0.90 15.19 4.10
CA PHE A 462 0.81 14.77 5.51
C PHE A 462 -0.42 15.29 6.21
N ARG A 463 -0.94 16.46 5.81
CA ARG A 463 -2.17 17.02 6.37
C ARG A 463 -3.42 16.18 6.06
N GLU A 464 -3.34 15.32 5.04
CA GLU A 464 -4.40 14.39 4.68
C GLU A 464 -4.26 13.03 5.38
N LEU A 465 -3.17 12.77 6.11
CA LEU A 465 -3.05 11.60 6.97
C LEU A 465 -3.69 11.86 8.35
N PRO A 466 -4.16 10.83 9.07
CA PRO A 466 -4.49 10.98 10.48
C PRO A 466 -3.23 11.38 11.28
N MET A 467 -3.41 12.15 12.35
CA MET A 467 -2.31 12.85 13.03
C MET A 467 -1.20 11.91 13.53
N GLU A 468 -1.57 10.76 14.10
CA GLU A 468 -0.62 9.76 14.61
C GLU A 468 0.31 9.26 13.49
N PHE A 469 -0.27 8.98 12.31
CA PHE A 469 0.47 8.47 11.15
C PHE A 469 1.24 9.57 10.41
N ALA A 470 0.77 10.81 10.45
CA ALA A 470 1.54 11.93 9.91
C ALA A 470 2.88 12.09 10.67
N VAL A 471 2.88 11.89 11.99
CA VAL A 471 4.11 11.93 12.81
C VAL A 471 5.02 10.74 12.50
N GLU A 472 4.46 9.54 12.36
CA GLU A 472 5.22 8.35 11.99
C GLU A 472 5.86 8.50 10.60
N ALA A 473 5.09 8.94 9.61
CA ALA A 473 5.57 9.19 8.25
C ALA A 473 6.73 10.20 8.21
N GLN A 474 6.66 11.27 9.00
CA GLN A 474 7.74 12.25 9.11
C GLN A 474 9.04 11.65 9.68
N LYS A 475 8.92 10.81 10.72
CA LYS A 475 10.07 10.11 11.30
C LYS A 475 10.68 9.12 10.32
N LEU A 476 9.85 8.34 9.62
CA LEU A 476 10.29 7.35 8.64
C LEU A 476 11.04 8.00 7.46
N LEU A 477 10.54 9.13 6.97
CA LEU A 477 11.21 9.90 5.92
C LEU A 477 12.54 10.48 6.40
N GLY A 478 12.59 10.97 7.66
CA GLY A 478 13.83 11.46 8.25
C GLY A 478 14.94 10.42 8.26
N VAL A 479 14.65 9.22 8.78
CA VAL A 479 15.60 8.09 8.82
C VAL A 479 16.03 7.66 7.42
N SER A 480 15.09 7.63 6.46
CA SER A 480 15.40 7.23 5.08
C SER A 480 16.30 8.22 4.32
N LEU A 481 16.41 9.46 4.82
CA LEU A 481 17.18 10.55 4.23
C LEU A 481 18.53 10.77 4.92
N GLU A 482 18.76 10.17 6.09
CA GLU A 482 20.06 10.20 6.77
C GLU A 482 21.16 9.64 5.86
N GLY A 483 22.32 10.30 5.83
CA GLY A 483 23.43 9.92 4.94
C GLY A 483 23.19 10.11 3.43
N SER A 484 22.03 10.62 3.01
CA SER A 484 21.71 10.91 1.59
C SER A 484 22.22 12.27 1.12
N VAL A 485 22.82 13.02 2.04
CA VAL A 485 23.38 14.36 1.85
C VAL A 485 24.90 14.22 1.77
N GLY A 486 25.41 13.89 0.57
CA GLY A 486 26.84 13.66 0.32
C GLY A 486 27.13 13.38 -1.13
#